data_AF-X1JP32-F1
#
_entry.id   AF-X1JP32-F1
#
_cell.length_a   1.000
_cell.length_b   1.000
_cell.length_c   1.000
_cell.angle_alpha   90.00
_cell.angle_beta   90.00
_cell.angle_gamma   90.00
#
_symmetry.space_group_name_H-M   'P 1'
#
loop_
_entity.id
_entity.type
_entity.pdbx_description
1 polymer ?
#
loop_
_entity_poly.entity_id
_entity_poly.type
_entity_poly.pdbx_seq_one_letter_code
_entity_poly.pdbx_strand_id
1 'polypeptide(L)'
;MVVSLVNEVNSFEEKIVLSSKSEFISEFARGYFEAEIIEKETQLNEYLNAYNAIREKDSFNRQYIETIIYLLKSEIIGIQKMF
;
A
#
# COMPACT_ATOMS: atom_id res chain seq x y z
N MET A 1 5.67 -43.82 -23.50
CA MET A 1 4.48 -42.99 -23.74
C MET A 1 3.80 -42.60 -22.43
N VAL A 2 3.45 -43.55 -21.55
CA VAL A 2 2.79 -43.29 -20.24
C VAL A 2 3.61 -42.39 -19.31
N VAL A 3 4.93 -42.61 -19.19
CA VAL A 3 5.81 -41.79 -18.32
C VAL A 3 5.91 -40.32 -18.75
N SER A 4 5.79 -40.04 -20.05
CA SER A 4 5.84 -38.66 -20.59
C SER A 4 4.59 -37.86 -20.20
N LEU A 5 3.42 -38.52 -20.25
CA LEU A 5 2.15 -37.91 -19.88
C LEU A 5 2.08 -37.60 -18.38
N VAL A 6 2.60 -38.48 -17.53
CA VAL A 6 2.66 -38.24 -16.07
C VAL A 6 3.56 -37.04 -15.74
N ASN A 7 4.69 -36.88 -16.43
CA ASN A 7 5.57 -35.73 -16.22
C ASN A 7 4.94 -34.41 -16.68
N GLU A 8 4.20 -34.42 -17.79
CA GLU A 8 3.46 -33.23 -18.26
C GLU A 8 2.36 -32.82 -17.29
N VAL A 9 1.56 -33.77 -16.79
CA VAL A 9 0.50 -33.52 -15.80
C VAL A 9 1.08 -32.94 -14.51
N ASN A 10 2.15 -33.53 -13.97
CA ASN A 10 2.81 -33.01 -12.76
C ASN A 10 3.33 -31.58 -12.96
N SER A 11 3.94 -31.29 -14.11
CA SER A 11 4.44 -29.94 -14.42
C SER A 11 3.32 -28.89 -14.57
N PHE A 12 2.13 -29.33 -14.98
CA PHE A 12 0.96 -28.47 -15.14
C PHE A 12 0.32 -28.16 -13.79
N GLU A 13 0.18 -29.16 -12.91
CA GLU A 13 -0.28 -28.97 -11.54
C GLU A 13 0.64 -28.01 -10.77
N GLU A 14 1.96 -28.17 -10.91
CA GLU A 14 2.94 -27.30 -10.24
C GLU A 14 2.83 -25.84 -10.69
N LYS A 15 2.57 -25.60 -11.99
CA LYS A 15 2.31 -24.26 -12.53
C LYS A 15 1.00 -23.65 -12.01
N ILE A 16 -0.06 -24.43 -11.87
CA ILE A 16 -1.34 -23.98 -11.29
C ILE A 16 -1.16 -23.59 -9.81
N VAL A 17 -0.39 -24.38 -9.07
CA VAL A 17 -0.10 -24.09 -7.66
C VAL A 17 0.75 -22.80 -7.54
N LEU A 18 1.73 -22.61 -8.42
CA LEU A 18 2.53 -21.39 -8.46
C LEU A 18 1.71 -20.16 -8.87
N SER A 19 0.80 -20.28 -9.85
CA SER A 19 -0.05 -19.17 -10.28
C SER A 19 -1.03 -18.76 -9.19
N SER A 20 -1.69 -19.73 -8.55
CA SER A 20 -2.64 -19.46 -7.45
C SER A 20 -1.95 -18.83 -6.23
N LYS A 21 -0.72 -19.26 -5.92
CA LYS A 21 0.09 -18.61 -4.88
C LYS A 21 0.46 -17.16 -5.25
N SER A 22 0.82 -16.91 -6.50
CA SER A 22 1.14 -15.55 -6.98
C SER A 22 -0.07 -14.63 -6.92
N GLU A 23 -1.24 -15.12 -7.28
CA GLU A 23 -2.51 -14.40 -7.22
C GLU A 23 -2.87 -14.04 -5.77
N PHE A 24 -2.80 -15.02 -4.86
CA PHE A 24 -3.02 -14.79 -3.43
C PHE A 24 -2.08 -13.73 -2.85
N ILE A 25 -0.77 -13.80 -3.15
CA ILE A 25 0.20 -12.80 -2.66
C ILE A 25 -0.11 -11.41 -3.21
N SER A 26 -0.54 -11.32 -4.46
CA SER A 26 -0.89 -10.04 -5.10
C SER A 26 -2.14 -9.43 -4.47
N GLU A 27 -3.19 -10.23 -4.23
CA GLU A 27 -4.40 -9.79 -3.54
C GLU A 27 -4.13 -9.37 -2.10
N PHE A 28 -3.33 -10.17 -1.38
CA PHE A 28 -2.93 -9.84 -0.01
C PHE A 28 -2.15 -8.52 0.05
N ALA A 29 -1.13 -8.35 -0.80
CA ALA A 29 -0.34 -7.13 -0.86
C ALA A 29 -1.22 -5.92 -1.19
N ARG A 30 -2.14 -6.07 -2.14
CA ARG A 30 -3.10 -5.03 -2.49
C ARG A 30 -3.96 -4.62 -1.30
N GLY A 31 -4.58 -5.59 -0.61
CA GLY A 31 -5.40 -5.30 0.57
C GLY A 31 -4.61 -4.65 1.71
N TYR A 32 -3.37 -5.07 1.93
CA TYR A 32 -2.48 -4.47 2.93
C TYR A 32 -2.22 -2.98 2.63
N PHE A 33 -1.82 -2.67 1.40
CA PHE A 33 -1.54 -1.29 0.99
C PHE A 33 -2.80 -0.41 0.93
N GLU A 34 -3.96 -0.96 0.53
CA GLU A 34 -5.24 -0.26 0.60
C GLU A 34 -5.56 0.15 2.05
N ALA A 35 -5.38 -0.76 3.01
CA ALA A 35 -5.58 -0.46 4.43
C ALA A 35 -4.61 0.61 4.95
N GLU A 36 -3.32 0.52 4.58
CA GLU A 36 -2.29 1.50 4.96
C GLU A 36 -2.60 2.89 4.38
N ILE A 37 -3.08 2.98 3.13
CA ILE A 37 -3.50 4.26 2.53
C ILE A 37 -4.64 4.88 3.34
N ILE A 38 -5.67 4.09 3.69
CA ILE A 38 -6.84 4.59 4.46
C ILE A 38 -6.40 5.11 5.82
N GLU A 39 -5.50 4.40 6.51
CA GLU A 39 -4.96 4.86 7.80
C GLU A 39 -4.21 6.18 7.65
N LYS A 40 -3.31 6.29 6.66
CA LYS A 40 -2.55 7.53 6.42
C LYS A 40 -3.44 8.69 5.98
N GLU A 41 -4.47 8.45 5.17
CA GLU A 41 -5.45 9.47 4.79
C GLU A 41 -6.24 9.99 5.99
N THR A 42 -6.58 9.09 6.93
CA THR A 42 -7.23 9.46 8.20
C THR A 42 -6.32 10.37 9.02
N GLN A 43 -5.06 9.97 9.22
CA GLN A 43 -4.06 10.79 9.93
C GLN A 43 -3.83 12.14 9.22
N LEU A 44 -3.74 12.14 7.89
CA LEU A 44 -3.58 13.36 7.09
C LEU A 44 -4.72 14.35 7.34
N ASN A 45 -5.97 13.87 7.40
CA ASN A 45 -7.13 14.71 7.70
C ASN A 45 -7.06 15.30 9.10
N GLU A 46 -6.61 14.54 10.10
CA GLU A 46 -6.40 15.04 11.46
C GLU A 46 -5.35 16.16 11.49
N TYR A 47 -4.21 15.97 10.84
CA TYR A 47 -3.17 16.99 10.77
C TYR A 47 -3.58 18.22 9.97
N LEU A 48 -4.34 18.06 8.89
CA LEU A 48 -4.92 19.19 8.15
C LEU A 48 -5.86 20.02 9.04
N ASN A 49 -6.71 19.36 9.83
CA ASN A 49 -7.57 20.04 10.80
C ASN A 49 -6.76 20.77 11.87
N ALA A 50 -5.72 20.13 12.42
CA ALA A 50 -4.83 20.76 13.39
C ALA A 50 -4.09 21.98 12.81
N TYR A 51 -3.58 21.86 11.57
CA TYR A 51 -2.92 22.95 10.85
C TYR A 51 -3.85 24.16 10.66
N ASN A 52 -5.10 23.90 10.28
CA ASN A 52 -6.11 24.93 10.07
C ASN A 52 -6.57 25.61 11.37
N ALA A 53 -6.50 24.91 12.50
CA ALA A 53 -6.84 25.47 13.81
C ALA A 53 -5.76 26.41 14.39
N ILE A 54 -4.51 26.33 13.90
CA ILE A 54 -3.42 27.20 14.37
C ILE A 54 -3.58 28.61 13.80
N ARG A 55 -3.80 29.58 14.68
CA ARG A 55 -3.94 31.01 14.32
C ARG A 55 -2.61 31.65 13.91
N GLU A 56 -1.53 31.30 14.58
CA GLU A 56 -0.20 31.87 14.33
C GLU A 56 0.47 31.20 13.13
N LYS A 57 0.46 31.91 12.00
CA LYS A 57 0.91 31.39 10.71
C LYS A 57 2.40 31.05 10.66
N ASP A 58 3.22 31.79 11.40
CA ASP A 58 4.68 31.65 11.42
C ASP A 58 5.20 30.83 12.61
N SER A 59 4.30 30.24 13.40
CA SER A 59 4.69 29.44 14.56
C SER A 59 5.45 28.18 14.14
N PHE A 60 6.44 27.79 14.94
CA PHE A 60 7.17 26.53 14.78
C PHE A 60 6.22 25.33 14.69
N ASN A 61 5.18 25.30 15.54
CA ASN A 61 4.19 24.23 15.54
C ASN A 61 3.46 24.11 14.21
N ARG A 62 3.13 25.23 13.56
CA ARG A 62 2.48 25.20 12.25
C ARG A 62 3.39 24.68 11.16
N GLN A 63 4.66 25.12 11.14
CA GLN A 63 5.66 24.62 10.19
C GLN A 63 5.96 23.13 10.40
N TYR A 64 5.97 22.69 11.66
CA TYR A 64 6.13 21.28 12.01
C TYR A 64 4.97 20.42 11.48
N ILE A 65 3.72 20.84 11.72
CA ILE A 65 2.55 20.14 11.19
C ILE A 65 2.53 20.16 9.66
N GLU A 66 2.95 21.26 9.02
CA GLU A 66 3.10 21.34 7.56
C GLU A 66 4.04 20.27 7.02
N THR A 67 5.15 20.04 7.73
CA THR A 67 6.13 19.00 7.38
C THR A 67 5.51 17.61 7.49
N ILE A 68 4.74 17.33 8.55
CA ILE A 68 4.02 16.06 8.70
C ILE A 68 3.03 15.84 7.55
N ILE A 69 2.24 16.86 7.22
CA ILE A 69 1.29 16.82 6.10
C ILE A 69 2.01 16.50 4.78
N TYR A 70 3.16 17.13 4.55
CA TYR A 70 3.98 16.87 3.35
C TYR A 70 4.47 15.42 3.29
N LEU A 71 4.98 14.89 4.41
CA LEU A 71 5.47 13.51 4.49
C LEU A 71 4.33 12.50 4.23
N LEU A 72 3.19 12.66 4.90
CA LEU A 72 2.03 11.78 4.72
C LEU A 72 1.54 11.77 3.27
N LYS A 73 1.44 12.93 2.63
CA LYS A 73 1.09 13.02 1.19
C LYS A 73 2.11 12.29 0.32
N SER A 74 3.39 12.44 0.62
CA SER A 74 4.46 11.80 -0.14
C SER A 74 4.44 10.28 0.01
N GLU A 75 4.17 9.78 1.21
CA GLU A 75 4.03 8.35 1.50
C GLU A 75 2.81 7.75 0.78
N ILE A 76 1.65 8.39 0.86
CA ILE A 76 0.42 7.94 0.17
C ILE A 76 0.67 7.85 -1.34
N ILE A 77 1.24 8.89 -1.95
CA ILE A 77 1.59 8.89 -3.38
C ILE A 77 2.62 7.80 -3.69
N GLY A 78 3.57 7.57 -2.79
CA GLY A 78 4.58 6.52 -2.92
C GLY A 78 3.95 5.13 -3.00
N ILE A 79 3.01 4.83 -2.10
CA ILE A 79 2.29 3.55 -2.07
C ILE A 79 1.39 3.43 -3.32
N GLN A 80 0.66 4.48 -3.69
CA GLN A 80 -0.20 4.48 -4.88
C GLN A 80 0.55 4.20 -6.18
N LYS A 81 1.83 4.56 -6.28
CA LYS A 81 2.70 4.27 -7.45
C LYS A 81 3.24 2.85 -7.48
N MET A 82 3.08 2.08 -6.40
CA MET A 82 3.45 0.65 -6.39
C MET A 82 2.37 -0.22 -7.06
N PHE A 83 1.26 0.41 -7.45
CA PHE A 83 0.16 -0.14 -8.25
C PHE A 83 0.14 0.49 -9.65
#